data_AF-A0A822IX12-F1
#
_entry.id   AF-A0A822IX12-F1
#
_cell.length_a   1.000
_cell.length_b   1.000
_cell.length_c   1.000
_cell.angle_alpha   90.00
_cell.angle_beta   90.00
_cell.angle_gamma   90.00
#
_symmetry.space_group_name_H-M   'P 1'
#
loop_
_entity.id
_entity.type
_entity.pdbx_description
1 polymer ?
#
loop_
_entity_poly.entity_id
_entity_poly.type
_entity_poly.pdbx_seq_one_letter_code
_entity_poly.pdbx_strand_id
1 'polypeptide(L)' 'MAILRSDEIRTMNNDERQEELDKILMELIRERAIASAGGAPESPGKMKELKRTISRIKTIQTEKNK' A
#
# COMPACT_ATOMS: atom_id res chain seq x y z
N MET A 1 11.61 -1.90 -5.35
CA MET A 1 10.54 -1.82 -6.35
C MET A 1 9.45 -0.90 -5.79
N ALA A 2 8.53 -0.39 -6.61
CA ALA A 2 7.38 0.37 -6.12
C ALA A 2 6.12 -0.27 -6.68
N ILE A 3 5.20 -0.67 -5.80
CA ILE A 3 3.91 -1.28 -6.16
C ILE A 3 3.06 -0.28 -6.95
N LEU A 4 3.06 0.99 -6.50
CA LEU A 4 2.50 2.13 -7.22
C LEU A 4 3.45 3.33 -7.12
N ARG A 5 3.69 3.99 -8.25
CA ARG A 5 4.44 5.24 -8.33
C ARG A 5 3.54 6.44 -8.07
N SER A 6 4.16 7.58 -7.75
CA SER A 6 3.42 8.78 -7.34
C SER A 6 2.57 9.38 -8.47
N ASP A 7 3.06 9.31 -9.70
CA ASP A 7 2.39 9.71 -10.93
C ASP A 7 1.10 8.92 -11.15
N GLU A 8 1.16 7.60 -11.03
CA GLU A 8 -0.02 6.71 -11.16
C GLU A 8 -1.11 7.04 -10.11
N ILE A 9 -0.70 7.29 -8.87
CA ILE A 9 -1.65 7.63 -7.79
C ILE A 9 -2.28 9.02 -7.99
N ARG A 10 -1.55 9.95 -8.62
CA ARG A 10 -2.05 11.30 -8.91
C ARG A 10 -3.06 11.29 -10.05
N THR A 11 -2.93 10.38 -11.01
CA THR A 11 -3.91 10.22 -12.11
C THR A 11 -5.21 9.55 -11.68
N MET A 12 -5.18 8.73 -10.61
CA MET A 12 -6.39 8.11 -10.05
C MET A 12 -7.39 9.14 -9.53
N ASN A 13 -8.67 8.84 -9.66
CA ASN A 13 -9.75 9.54 -8.98
C ASN A 13 -9.75 9.21 -7.46
N ASN A 14 -10.67 9.79 -6.68
CA ASN A 14 -10.66 9.59 -5.22
C ASN A 14 -11.10 8.18 -4.81
N ASP A 15 -12.09 7.62 -5.50
CA ASP A 15 -12.64 6.29 -5.22
C ASP A 15 -11.63 5.19 -5.61
N GLU A 16 -11.05 5.27 -6.81
CA GLU A 16 -9.97 4.40 -7.28
C GLU A 16 -8.79 4.39 -6.31
N ARG A 17 -8.41 5.56 -5.82
CA ARG A 17 -7.31 5.68 -4.86
C ARG A 17 -7.66 5.03 -3.52
N GLN A 18 -8.90 5.12 -3.10
CA GLN A 18 -9.38 4.48 -1.88
C GLN A 18 -9.46 2.96 -2.04
N GLU A 19 -9.98 2.47 -3.16
CA GLU A 19 -10.01 1.05 -3.48
C GLU A 19 -8.60 0.44 -3.52
N GLU A 20 -7.63 1.12 -4.15
CA GLU A 20 -6.24 0.66 -4.16
C GLU A 20 -5.60 0.69 -2.76
N LEU A 21 -5.92 1.69 -1.95
CA LEU A 21 -5.47 1.73 -0.56
C LEU A 21 -5.97 0.51 0.22
N ASP A 22 -7.24 0.15 0.05
CA ASP A 22 -7.86 -0.97 0.75
C ASP A 22 -7.29 -2.32 0.29
N LYS A 23 -7.02 -2.48 -1.01
CA LYS A 23 -6.33 -3.67 -1.55
C LYS A 23 -4.95 -3.86 -0.90
N ILE A 24 -4.13 -2.81 -0.86
CA ILE A 24 -2.78 -2.88 -0.29
C ILE A 24 -2.81 -3.10 1.23
N LEU A 25 -3.81 -2.54 1.92
CA LEU A 25 -4.02 -2.81 3.35
C LEU A 25 -4.36 -4.28 3.61
N MET A 26 -5.25 -4.88 2.82
CA MET A 26 -5.56 -6.31 2.92
C MET A 26 -4.31 -7.17 2.70
N GLU A 27 -3.48 -6.81 1.73
CA GLU A 27 -2.24 -7.53 1.46
C GLU A 27 -1.25 -7.43 2.63
N LEU A 28 -1.10 -6.24 3.22
CA LEU A 28 -0.28 -6.03 4.42
C LEU A 28 -0.79 -6.85 5.62
N ILE A 29 -2.10 -7.00 5.77
CA ILE A 29 -2.70 -7.80 6.83
C ILE A 29 -2.35 -9.29 6.64
N ARG A 30 -2.41 -9.81 5.41
CA ARG A 30 -2.01 -11.20 5.12
C ARG A 30 -0.53 -11.44 5.43
N GLU A 31 0.35 -10.55 4.98
CA GLU A 31 1.79 -10.65 5.28
C GLU A 31 2.06 -10.62 6.79
N ARG A 32 1.31 -9.80 7.54
CA ARG A 32 1.37 -9.80 9.02
C ARG A 32 0.91 -11.11 9.62
N ALA A 33 -0.18 -11.69 9.12
CA ALA A 33 -0.70 -12.95 9.62
C ALA A 33 0.32 -14.08 9.45
N ILE A 34 0.95 -14.17 8.27
CA ILE A 34 2.02 -15.15 7.98
C ILE A 34 3.20 -14.95 8.92
N ALA A 35 3.70 -13.71 9.05
CA ALA A 35 4.82 -13.40 9.92
C ALA A 35 4.53 -13.72 11.40
N SER A 36 3.31 -13.42 11.88
CA SER A 36 2.88 -13.72 13.24
C SER A 36 2.73 -15.22 13.50
N ALA A 37 2.33 -16.00 12.49
CA ALA A 37 2.26 -17.46 12.58
C ALA A 37 3.64 -18.14 12.56
N GLY A 38 4.74 -17.37 12.51
CA GLY A 38 6.09 -17.89 12.39
C GLY A 38 6.43 -18.36 10.97
N GLY A 39 5.58 -18.04 9.98
CA GLY A 39 5.82 -18.34 8.58
C GLY A 39 6.90 -17.43 7.99
N ALA A 40 7.66 -17.98 7.03
CA ALA A 40 8.58 -17.16 6.25
C ALA A 40 7.78 -16.20 5.35
N PRO A 41 8.15 -14.90 5.27
CA PRO A 41 7.55 -13.97 4.33
C PRO A 41 7.74 -14.46 2.88
N GLU A 42 6.77 -14.21 2.00
CA GLU A 42 6.89 -14.60 0.57
C GLU A 42 8.11 -13.95 -0.10
N SER A 43 8.46 -12.72 0.31
CA SER A 43 9.64 -12.04 -0.18
C SER A 43 10.20 -11.05 0.84
N PRO A 44 11.55 -10.98 0.99
CA PRO A 44 12.18 -10.03 1.88
C PRO A 44 11.90 -8.60 1.39
N GLY A 45 11.35 -7.76 2.27
CA GLY A 45 11.08 -6.35 1.97
C GLY A 45 9.68 -6.05 1.44
N LYS A 46 8.86 -7.05 1.08
CA LYS A 46 7.47 -6.84 0.62
C LYS A 46 6.65 -6.01 1.62
N MET A 47 6.73 -6.35 2.90
CA MET A 47 6.05 -5.59 3.96
C MET A 47 6.49 -4.11 4.02
N LYS A 48 7.77 -3.82 3.76
CA LYS A 48 8.31 -2.46 3.73
C LYS A 48 7.79 -1.70 2.50
N GLU A 49 7.68 -2.36 1.36
CA GLU A 49 7.13 -1.79 0.13
C GLU A 49 5.63 -1.50 0.25
N LEU A 50 4.84 -2.42 0.83
CA LEU A 50 3.42 -2.23 1.12
C LEU A 50 3.20 -0.99 2.02
N LYS A 51 3.93 -0.90 3.14
CA LYS A 51 3.86 0.26 4.05
C LYS A 51 4.19 1.57 3.35
N ARG A 52 5.24 1.59 2.52
CA ARG A 52 5.62 2.80 1.76
C ARG A 52 4.56 3.22 0.76
N THR A 53 3.92 2.26 0.10
CA THR A 53 2.88 2.53 -0.90
C THR A 53 1.62 3.07 -0.22
N ILE A 54 1.20 2.49 0.92
CA ILE A 54 0.12 3.03 1.76
C ILE A 54 0.40 4.49 2.16
N SER A 55 1.61 4.77 2.66
CA SER A 55 1.99 6.13 3.04
C SER A 55 1.90 7.09 1.86
N ARG A 56 2.39 6.69 0.67
CA ARG A 56 2.35 7.52 -0.54
C ARG A 56 0.91 7.86 -0.95
N ILE A 57 0.01 6.87 -0.93
CA ILE A 57 -1.41 7.06 -1.24
C ILE A 57 -2.05 8.08 -0.29
N LYS A 58 -1.87 7.89 1.03
CA LYS A 58 -2.43 8.77 2.06
C LYS A 58 -1.87 10.20 1.98
N THR A 59 -0.59 10.36 1.66
CA THR A 59 0.01 11.67 1.42
C THR A 59 -0.68 12.38 0.26
N ILE A 60 -0.87 11.72 -0.88
CA ILE A 60 -1.53 12.32 -2.05
C ILE A 60 -3.01 12.61 -1.79
N GLN A 61 -3.72 11.74 -1.05
CA GLN A 61 -5.09 12.04 -0.59
C GLN A 61 -5.14 13.34 0.23
N THR A 62 -4.19 13.50 1.16
CA THR A 62 -4.10 14.70 2.00
C THR A 62 -3.74 15.95 1.20
N GLU A 63 -2.84 15.83 0.22
CA GLU A 63 -2.47 16.92 -0.69
C GLU A 63 -3.65 17.39 -1.55
N LYS A 64 -4.50 16.47 -2.05
CA LYS A 64 -5.66 16.82 -2.88
C LYS A 64 -6.87 17.35 -2.08
N ASN A 65 -6.92 17.10 -0.78
CA ASN A 65 -7.99 17.58 0.10
C ASN A 65 -7.70 18.96 0.71
N LYS A 66 -6.53 19.54 0.44
CA LYS A 66 -6.17 20.92 0.79
C LYS A 66 -6.44 21.85 -0.38
#